data_AF-A0A1I3MY12-F1
#
_entry.id   AF-A0A1I3MY12-F1
#
_cell.length_a   1.000
_cell.length_b   1.000
_cell.length_c   1.000
_cell.angle_alpha   90.00
_cell.angle_beta   90.00
_cell.angle_gamma   90.00
#
_symmetry.space_group_name_H-M   'P 1'
#
loop_
_entity.id
_entity.type
_entity.pdbx_description
1 polymer ?
#
loop_
_entity_poly.entity_id
_entity_poly.type
_entity_poly.pdbx_seq_one_letter_code
_entity_poly.pdbx_strand_id
1 'polypeptide(L)' 'MQQQRHNRYEKARILGARALQISYGAPVLIETDRAEPILIAAEEYDAGVLPFTVKRGKDRQ' A
#
# COMPACT_ATOMS: atom_id res chain seq x y z
N MET A 1 -2.97 11.67 -8.82
CA MET A 1 -2.02 10.63 -9.28
C MET A 1 -2.82 9.48 -9.87
N GLN A 2 -2.32 8.81 -10.92
CA GLN A 2 -3.10 7.83 -11.68
C GLN A 2 -3.55 6.66 -10.78
N GLN A 3 -4.86 6.43 -10.67
CA GLN A 3 -5.39 5.18 -10.10
C GLN A 3 -5.02 4.03 -11.05
N GLN A 4 -3.84 3.44 -10.86
CA GLN A 4 -3.53 2.18 -11.52
C GLN A 4 -4.44 1.12 -10.92
N ARG A 5 -5.31 0.53 -11.76
CA ARG A 5 -6.18 -0.56 -11.33
C ARG A 5 -5.33 -1.79 -11.01
N HIS A 6 -5.05 -2.01 -9.73
CA HIS A 6 -4.36 -3.20 -9.25
C HIS A 6 -5.28 -4.42 -9.33
N ASN A 7 -4.75 -5.56 -9.76
CA ASN A 7 -5.50 -6.81 -9.67
C ASN A 7 -5.62 -7.27 -8.20
N ARG A 8 -6.49 -8.26 -7.92
CA ARG A 8 -6.73 -8.73 -6.54
C ARG A 8 -5.46 -9.18 -5.80
N TYR A 9 -4.50 -9.78 -6.51
CA TYR A 9 -3.24 -10.27 -5.94
C TYR A 9 -2.25 -9.12 -5.69
N GLU A 10 -2.15 -8.18 -6.62
CA GLU A 10 -1.38 -6.94 -6.46
C GLU A 10 -1.91 -6.15 -5.25
N LYS A 11 -3.23 -5.93 -5.18
CA LYS A 11 -3.86 -5.23 -4.05
C LYS A 11 -3.55 -5.91 -2.72
N ALA A 12 -3.72 -7.23 -2.63
CA ALA A 12 -3.40 -7.98 -1.41
C ALA A 12 -1.92 -7.84 -1.02
N ARG A 13 -1.00 -7.90 -2.00
CA ARG A 13 0.44 -7.78 -1.73
C ARG A 13 0.83 -6.38 -1.28
N ILE A 14 0.27 -5.35 -1.90
CA ILE A 14 0.49 -3.94 -1.55
C ILE A 14 0.04 -3.69 -0.11
N LEU A 15 -1.19 -4.06 0.24
CA LEU A 15 -1.73 -3.87 1.59
C LEU A 15 -0.91 -4.62 2.63
N GLY A 16 -0.55 -5.89 2.36
CA GLY A 16 0.27 -6.68 3.28
C GLY A 16 1.68 -6.11 3.47
N ALA A 17 2.32 -5.64 2.39
CA ALA A 17 3.64 -5.02 2.49
C ALA A 17 3.59 -3.70 3.27
N ARG A 18 2.57 -2.87 3.04
CA ARG A 18 2.41 -1.61 3.77
C ARG A 18 2.08 -1.83 5.24
N ALA A 19 1.18 -2.77 5.54
CA ALA A 19 0.86 -3.14 6.92
C ALA A 19 2.12 -3.58 7.69
N LEU A 20 3.01 -4.35 7.06
CA LEU A 20 4.28 -4.75 7.66
C LEU A 20 5.20 -3.55 7.95
N GLN A 21 5.28 -2.58 7.03
CA GLN A 21 6.06 -1.37 7.26
C GLN A 21 5.54 -0.61 8.48
N ILE A 22 4.23 -0.41 8.59
CA ILE A 22 3.59 0.28 9.72
C ILE A 22 3.84 -0.48 11.02
N SER A 23 3.72 -1.81 11.03
CA SER A 23 4.02 -2.65 12.21
C SER A 23 5.46 -2.49 12.70
N TYR A 24 6.40 -2.14 11.82
CA TYR A 24 7.80 -1.88 12.18
C TYR A 24 8.10 -0.39 12.47
N GLY A 25 7.06 0.43 12.66
CA GLY A 25 7.19 1.83 13.03
C GLY A 25 7.47 2.76 11.86
N ALA A 26 7.22 2.35 10.62
CA ALA A 26 7.27 3.28 9.49
C ALA A 26 6.19 4.38 9.66
N PRO A 27 6.48 5.63 9.26
CA PRO A 27 5.54 6.73 9.40
C PRO A 27 4.28 6.52 8.56
N VAL A 28 3.13 6.83 9.16
CA VAL A 28 1.82 6.86 8.51
C VAL A 28 1.65 8.20 7.80
N LEU A 29 1.10 8.18 6.58
CA LEU A 29 1.01 9.33 5.66
C LEU A 29 -0.36 9.99 5.63
N ILE A 30 -1.29 9.51 6.46
CA ILE A 30 -2.64 10.04 6.65
C ILE A 30 -2.94 10.19 8.13
N GLU A 31 -3.90 11.04 8.46
CA GLU A 31 -4.50 11.07 9.80
C GLU A 31 -5.55 9.96 9.87
N THR A 32 -5.47 9.12 10.90
CA THR A 32 -6.37 7.98 11.09
C THR A 32 -6.48 7.61 12.57
N ASP A 33 -7.68 7.21 12.99
CA ASP A 33 -7.96 6.70 14.35
C ASP A 33 -7.76 5.18 14.44
N ARG A 34 -7.35 4.53 13.34
CA ARG A 34 -7.13 3.08 13.31
C ARG A 34 -5.84 2.73 14.03
N ALA A 35 -5.87 1.64 14.79
CA ALA A 35 -4.68 1.07 15.43
C ALA A 35 -4.13 -0.11 14.63
N GLU A 36 -4.98 -0.85 13.92
CA GLU A 36 -4.59 -2.03 13.18
C GLU A 36 -3.79 -1.67 11.91
N PRO A 37 -2.55 -2.14 11.76
CA PRO A 37 -1.69 -1.78 10.62
C PRO A 37 -2.30 -2.08 9.25
N ILE A 38 -3.12 -3.13 9.16
CA ILE A 38 -3.79 -3.50 7.91
C ILE A 38 -4.91 -2.53 7.51
N LEU A 39 -5.59 -1.93 8.49
CA LEU A 39 -6.63 -0.93 8.23
C LEU A 39 -6.01 0.41 7.84
N ILE A 40 -4.95 0.82 8.53
CA ILE A 40 -4.17 2.01 8.16
C ILE A 40 -3.64 1.88 6.73
N ALA A 41 -3.04 0.72 6.39
CA ALA A 41 -2.56 0.45 5.04
C ALA A 41 -3.66 0.51 3.97
N ALA A 42 -4.88 0.10 4.31
CA ALA A 42 -6.03 0.19 3.41
C ALA A 42 -6.47 1.63 3.18
N GLU A 43 -6.52 2.44 4.22
CA GLU A 43 -6.86 3.87 4.12
C GLU A 43 -5.79 4.64 3.31
N GLU A 44 -4.50 4.37 3.51
CA GLU A 44 -3.43 4.97 2.70
C GLU A 44 -3.46 4.52 1.23
N TYR A 45 -3.83 3.26 0.98
CA TYR A 45 -4.02 2.74 -0.37
C TYR A 45 -5.18 3.45 -1.07
N ASP A 46 -6.33 3.59 -0.40
CA ASP A 46 -7.53 4.23 -0.95
C ASP A 46 -7.31 5.74 -1.15
N ALA A 47 -6.50 6.39 -0.29
CA ALA A 47 -6.04 7.76 -0.47
C ALA A 47 -4.98 7.93 -1.59
N GLY A 48 -4.38 6.83 -2.06
CA GLY A 48 -3.40 6.84 -3.15
C GLY A 48 -2.06 7.48 -2.76
N VAL A 49 -1.68 7.43 -1.48
CA VAL A 49 -0.48 8.10 -0.93
C VAL A 49 0.68 7.14 -0.66
N LEU A 50 0.56 5.86 -1.03
CA LEU A 50 1.59 4.85 -0.74
C LEU A 50 2.97 5.24 -1.29
N PRO A 51 4.06 5.11 -0.50
CA PRO A 51 5.40 5.56 -0.88
C PRO A 51 6.15 4.56 -1.78
N PHE A 52 5.43 3.69 -2.50
CA PHE A 52 6.00 2.69 -3.39
C PHE A 52 5.04 2.32 -4.52
N THR A 53 5.56 1.64 -5.54
CA THR A 53 4.78 1.23 -6.72
C THR A 53 5.01 -0.24 -7.07
N VAL A 54 4.18 -0.78 -7.97
CA VAL A 54 4.29 -2.16 -8.47
C VAL A 54 5.10 -2.18 -9.76
N LYS A 55 6.27 -2.83 -9.73
CA LYS A 55 7.03 -3.15 -10.96
C LYS A 55 6.49 -4.43 -11.58
N ARG A 56 5.89 -4.33 -12.78
CA ARG A 56 5.45 -5.49 -13.56
C ARG A 56 6.60 -5.96 -14.44
N GLY A 57 7.06 -7.20 -14.26
CA GLY A 57 8.24 -7.76 -14.92
C GLY A 57 8.09 -8.06 -16.42
N LYS A 58 7.38 -7.23 -17.19
CA LYS A 58 7.31 -7.36 -18.66
C LYS A 58 8.64 -7.01 -19.35
N ASP A 59 9.57 -6.38 -18.65
CA ASP A 59 10.89 -6.01 -19.17
C ASP A 59 11.88 -7.18 -19.05
N ARG A 60 11.61 -8.28 -19.76
CA ARG A 60 12.66 -9.22 -20.17
C ARG A 60 12.97 -8.91 -21.63
N GLN A 61 13.82 -7.92 -21.86
CA GLN A 61 14.57 -7.76 -23.12
C GLN A 61 15.91 -8.46 -22.93
#